data_AF-A0A7U3SN09-F1
#
_entry.id   AF-A0A7U3SN09-F1
#
_cell.length_a   1.000
_cell.length_b   1.000
_cell.length_c   1.000
_cell.angle_alpha   90.00
_cell.angle_beta   90.00
_cell.angle_gamma   90.00
#
_symmetry.space_group_name_H-M   'P 1'
#
loop_
_entity.id
_entity.type
_entity.pdbx_description
1 polymer ?
#
loop_
_entity_poly.entity_id
_entity_poly.type
_entity_poly.pdbx_seq_one_letter_code
_entity_poly.pdbx_strand_id
1 'polypeptide(L)' 'MASEIKEFLAAQSVAQGPPQWEAYTYGSIKKPKTSRYPSLKGTDPKFRRNHRHALHGTAKALKEAKEGKRDVV' A
#
# COMPACT_ATOMS: atom_id res chain seq x y z
N MET A 1 -36.58 -42.49 7.95
CA MET A 1 -37.53 -41.63 7.21
C MET A 1 -37.55 -40.18 7.68
N ALA A 2 -38.08 -39.84 8.87
CA ALA A 2 -38.18 -38.42 9.30
C ALA A 2 -36.86 -37.82 9.85
N SER A 3 -35.94 -38.67 10.34
CA SER A 3 -34.62 -38.26 10.86
C SER A 3 -33.60 -37.98 9.75
N GLU A 4 -33.63 -38.73 8.65
CA GLU A 4 -32.71 -38.55 7.50
C GLU A 4 -32.95 -37.25 6.73
N ILE A 5 -34.20 -36.78 6.67
CA ILE A 5 -34.53 -35.53 5.97
C ILE A 5 -33.95 -34.32 6.71
N LYS A 6 -33.87 -34.36 8.05
CA LYS A 6 -33.25 -33.29 8.84
C LYS A 6 -31.73 -33.26 8.69
N GLU A 7 -31.08 -34.41 8.54
CA GLU A 7 -29.63 -34.47 8.23
C GLU A 7 -29.32 -33.95 6.83
N PHE A 8 -30.18 -34.24 5.84
CA PHE A 8 -30.00 -33.77 4.46
C PHE A 8 -30.10 -32.23 4.31
N LEU A 9 -30.95 -31.59 5.12
CA LEU A 9 -31.12 -30.14 5.15
C LEU A 9 -30.02 -29.39 5.91
N ALA A 10 -29.35 -30.05 6.87
CA ALA A 10 -28.20 -29.49 7.59
C ALA A 10 -26.90 -29.52 6.77
N ALA A 11 -26.88 -30.25 5.65
CA ALA A 11 -25.75 -30.42 4.76
C ALA A 11 -25.71 -29.43 3.57
N GLN A 12 -26.44 -28.31 3.64
CA GLN A 12 -26.22 -27.22 2.69
C GLN A 12 -24.86 -26.57 2.99
N SER A 13 -23.90 -27.03 2.17
CA SER A 13 -22.54 -26.56 1.97
C SER A 13 -22.37 -25.09 2.27
N VAL A 14 -21.36 -24.80 3.10
CA VAL A 14 -20.64 -23.52 3.23
C VAL A 14 -20.94 -22.62 2.03
N ALA A 15 -21.93 -21.74 2.19
CA ALA A 15 -22.32 -20.84 1.13
C ALA A 15 -21.09 -20.00 0.80
N GLN A 16 -20.47 -20.29 -0.36
CA GLN A 16 -19.54 -19.35 -0.96
C GLN A 16 -20.32 -18.05 -1.08
N GLY A 17 -19.74 -16.96 -0.55
CA GLY A 17 -20.39 -15.65 -0.50
C GLY A 17 -20.91 -15.20 -1.86
N PRO A 18 -21.69 -14.11 -1.88
CA PRO A 18 -22.51 -13.71 -3.04
C PRO A 18 -21.73 -13.76 -4.37
N PRO A 19 -22.38 -14.21 -5.46
CA PRO A 19 -21.73 -14.41 -6.75
C PRO A 19 -21.09 -13.11 -7.27
N GLN A 20 -19.98 -13.23 -8.01
CA GLN A 20 -19.10 -12.09 -8.36
C GLN A 20 -19.83 -10.91 -9.03
N TRP A 21 -20.98 -11.15 -9.67
CA TRP A 21 -21.75 -10.15 -10.38
C TRP A 21 -22.45 -9.15 -9.45
N GLU A 22 -22.74 -9.53 -8.18
CA GLU A 22 -23.26 -8.62 -7.14
C GLU A 22 -22.17 -7.66 -6.61
N ALA A 23 -20.93 -8.15 -6.49
CA ALA A 23 -19.76 -7.29 -6.22
C ALA A 23 -19.50 -6.29 -7.38
N TYR A 24 -19.93 -6.65 -8.59
CA TYR A 24 -19.82 -5.80 -9.78
C TYR A 24 -20.86 -4.67 -9.81
N THR A 25 -22.00 -4.82 -9.13
CA THR A 25 -23.13 -3.88 -9.18
C THR A 25 -23.04 -2.76 -8.13
N TYR A 26 -22.53 -3.03 -6.92
CA TYR A 26 -22.53 -2.05 -5.83
C TYR A 26 -21.25 -1.20 -5.69
N GLY A 27 -20.15 -1.57 -6.34
CA GLY A 27 -18.91 -0.81 -6.21
C GLY A 27 -17.77 -1.54 -6.90
N SER A 28 -17.53 -1.20 -8.16
CA SER A 28 -16.47 -1.80 -8.98
C SER A 28 -15.17 -1.94 -8.20
N ILE A 29 -14.50 -3.09 -8.29
CA ILE A 29 -13.16 -3.31 -7.70
C ILE A 29 -12.23 -2.21 -8.22
N LYS A 30 -11.89 -1.27 -7.34
CA LYS A 30 -11.08 -0.11 -7.72
C LYS A 30 -9.62 -0.50 -7.73
N LYS A 31 -8.90 0.05 -8.70
CA LYS A 31 -7.44 -0.04 -8.73
C LYS A 31 -6.89 0.58 -7.44
N PRO A 32 -5.78 0.03 -6.88
CA PRO A 32 -5.12 0.66 -5.75
C PRO A 32 -4.72 2.08 -6.11
N LYS A 33 -4.85 3.00 -5.16
CA LYS A 33 -4.50 4.41 -5.38
C LYS A 33 -3.00 4.53 -5.59
N THR A 34 -2.59 4.99 -6.76
CA THR A 34 -1.19 5.36 -7.03
C THR A 34 -0.93 6.78 -6.55
N SER A 35 0.00 6.95 -5.62
CA SER A 35 0.52 8.26 -5.21
C SER A 35 1.77 8.61 -6.00
N ARG A 36 2.03 9.90 -6.20
CA ARG A 36 3.28 10.39 -6.82
C ARG A 36 4.52 10.00 -6.00
N TYR A 37 4.40 9.87 -4.68
CA TYR A 37 5.49 9.51 -3.78
C TYR A 37 5.12 8.28 -2.95
N PRO A 38 5.69 7.09 -3.25
CA PRO A 38 5.49 5.88 -2.45
C PRO A 38 6.35 5.89 -1.18
N SER A 39 6.02 5.03 -0.22
CA SER A 39 6.83 4.86 1.00
C SER A 39 8.12 4.09 0.72
N LEU A 40 9.23 4.48 1.35
CA LEU A 40 10.48 3.69 1.35
C LEU A 40 10.51 2.58 2.42
N LYS A 41 9.34 2.07 2.85
CA LYS A 41 9.28 0.97 3.83
C LYS A 41 9.63 -0.34 3.10
N GLY A 42 10.58 -1.10 3.66
CA GLY A 42 11.06 -2.35 3.04
C GLY A 42 12.23 -2.18 2.06
N THR A 43 12.63 -0.94 1.73
CA THR A 43 13.87 -0.69 0.98
C THR A 43 15.10 -1.00 1.84
N ASP A 44 16.16 -1.52 1.22
CA ASP A 44 17.42 -1.89 1.87
C ASP A 44 17.90 -0.82 2.88
N PRO A 45 18.22 -1.22 4.14
CA PRO A 45 18.67 -0.28 5.16
C PRO A 45 19.88 0.56 4.78
N LYS A 46 20.83 0.01 4.01
CA LYS A 46 22.05 0.73 3.59
C LYS A 46 21.71 1.82 2.58
N PHE A 47 20.88 1.50 1.59
CA PHE A 47 20.36 2.46 0.61
C PHE A 47 19.55 3.58 1.28
N ARG A 48 18.63 3.23 2.19
CA ARG A 48 17.83 4.22 2.92
C ARG A 48 18.67 5.14 3.78
N ARG A 49 19.72 4.60 4.43
CA ARG A 49 20.63 5.39 5.27
C ARG A 49 21.43 6.38 4.42
N ASN A 50 21.99 5.94 3.29
CA ASN A 50 22.70 6.82 2.37
C ASN A 50 21.79 7.93 1.82
N HIS A 51 20.57 7.58 1.40
CA HIS A 51 19.59 8.54 0.89
C HIS A 51 19.28 9.64 1.92
N ARG A 52 19.14 9.29 3.22
CA ARG A 52 18.95 10.29 4.29
C ARG A 52 20.15 11.24 4.40
N HIS A 53 21.37 10.70 4.43
CA HIS A 53 22.58 11.52 4.56
C HIS A 53 22.78 12.46 3.37
N ALA A 54 22.53 11.98 2.15
CA ALA A 54 22.62 12.79 0.94
C ALA A 54 21.65 13.99 0.98
N LEU A 55 20.38 13.76 1.33
CA LEU A 55 19.37 14.81 1.44
C LEU A 55 19.71 15.86 2.51
N HIS A 56 20.28 15.43 3.64
CA HIS A 56 20.73 16.37 4.68
C HIS A 56 21.96 17.16 4.24
N GLY A 57 22.86 16.54 3.48
CA GLY A 57 24.03 17.22 2.89
C GLY A 57 23.64 18.31 1.89
N THR A 58 22.71 18.02 0.98
CA THR A 58 22.24 19.02 -0.01
C THR A 58 21.51 20.18 0.66
N ALA A 59 20.67 19.91 1.67
CA ALA A 59 19.98 20.96 2.44
C ALA A 59 20.97 21.90 3.15
N LYS A 60 22.04 21.36 3.74
CA LYS A 60 23.09 22.17 4.38
C LYS A 60 23.86 23.02 3.36
N ALA A 61 24.23 22.43 2.22
CA ALA A 61 24.94 23.14 1.16
C ALA A 61 24.11 24.30 0.58
N LEU A 62 22.80 24.06 0.33
CA LEU A 62 21.89 25.11 -0.15
C LEU A 62 21.71 26.23 0.88
N LYS A 63 21.67 25.91 2.18
CA LYS A 63 21.61 26.90 3.25
C LYS A 63 22.87 27.77 3.29
N GLU A 64 24.05 27.17 3.20
CA GLU A 64 25.33 27.90 3.21
C GLU A 64 25.54 28.76 1.96
N ALA A 65 25.08 28.28 0.80
CA ALA A 65 25.02 29.06 -0.44
C ALA A 65 24.10 30.28 -0.30
N LYS A 66 22.91 30.11 0.30
CA LYS A 66 21.97 31.21 0.56
C LYS A 66 22.50 32.22 1.58
N GLU A 67 23.28 31.75 2.55
CA GLU A 67 23.94 32.60 3.55
C GLU A 67 25.22 33.27 3.03
N GLY A 68 25.60 33.05 1.76
CA GLY A 68 26.78 33.67 1.14
C GLY A 68 28.12 33.18 1.71
N LYS A 69 28.11 32.10 2.50
CA LYS A 69 29.33 31.50 3.10
C LYS A 69 30.04 30.54 2.16
N ARG A 70 29.42 30.25 1.01
CA ARG A 70 29.95 29.42 -0.06
C ARG A 70 29.77 30.13 -1.39
N ASP A 71 30.86 30.26 -2.15
CA ASP A 71 30.80 30.68 -3.54
C ASP A 71 30.05 29.61 -4.34
N VAL A 72 28.94 30.04 -4.94
CA VAL A 72 28.18 29.24 -5.89
C VAL A 72 28.75 29.57 -7.26
N VAL A 73 29.28 28.56 -7.96
CA VAL A 73 29.72 28.68 -9.36
C VAL A 73 28.51 28.89 -10.27
#